data_AF-B0MUZ5-F1
#
_entry.id   AF-B0MUZ5-F1
#
_cell.length_a   1.000
_cell.length_b   1.000
_cell.length_c   1.000
_cell.angle_alpha   90.00
_cell.angle_beta   90.00
_cell.angle_gamma   90.00
#
_symmetry.space_group_name_H-M   'P 1'
#
loop_
_entity.id
_entity.type
_entity.pdbx_description
1 polymer ?
#
loop_
_entity_poly.entity_id
_entity_poly.type
_entity_poly.pdbx_seq_one_letter_code
_entity_poly.pdbx_strand_id
1 'polypeptide(L)' 'MYLSLLREERTPSFSVSYDKNLWHDFGTGEGGSIIDLVPRMEGCAEGEAV' A
#
# COMPACT_ATOMS: atom_id res chain seq x y z
N MET A 1 5.39 11.98 1.20
CA MET A 1 5.61 10.63 1.76
C MET A 1 4.84 10.55 3.06
N TYR A 2 4.12 9.46 3.26
CA TYR A 2 3.30 9.16 4.43
C TYR A 2 3.93 8.01 5.22
N LEU A 3 3.48 7.80 6.46
CA LEU A 3 3.75 6.56 7.17
C LEU A 3 3.02 5.42 6.44
N SER A 4 3.64 4.24 6.42
CA SER A 4 3.02 3.03 5.88
C SER A 4 1.69 2.75 6.56
N LEU A 5 0.68 2.48 5.74
CA LEU A 5 -0.66 2.09 6.18
C LEU A 5 -0.75 0.58 6.47
N LEU A 6 0.28 -0.18 6.12
CA LEU A 6 0.33 -1.64 6.24
C LEU A 6 1.06 -2.11 7.50
N ARG A 7 1.82 -1.24 8.16
CA ARG A 7 2.62 -1.56 9.35
C ARG A 7 2.79 -0.35 10.25
N GLU A 8 3.09 -0.58 11.52
CA GLU A 8 3.51 0.49 12.42
C GLU A 8 4.95 0.90 12.10
N GLU A 9 5.14 2.14 11.64
CA GLU A 9 6.45 2.72 11.38
C GLU A 9 6.57 4.15 11.92
N ARG A 10 7.80 4.57 12.21
CA ARG A 10 8.13 5.91 12.70
C ARG A 10 8.76 6.82 11.65
N THR A 11 9.19 6.24 10.55
CA THR A 11 9.84 6.95 9.43
C THR A 11 8.96 6.77 8.20
N PRO A 12 8.49 7.86 7.55
CA PRO A 12 7.59 7.75 6.41
C PRO A 12 8.26 7.09 5.22
N SER A 13 7.69 5.99 4.76
CA SER A 13 8.17 5.21 3.62
C SER A 13 7.12 4.97 2.54
N PHE A 14 5.90 5.51 2.70
CA PHE A 14 4.80 5.29 1.77
C PHE A 14 4.58 6.47 0.81
N SER A 15 4.33 6.18 -0.46
CA SER A 15 4.09 7.19 -1.50
C SER A 15 2.93 6.80 -2.40
N VAL A 16 2.03 7.75 -2.65
CA VAL A 16 0.87 7.59 -3.56
C VAL A 16 1.02 8.59 -4.70
N SER A 17 0.89 8.11 -5.93
CA SER A 17 0.89 8.92 -7.14
C SER A 17 -0.47 8.82 -7.81
N TYR A 18 -1.33 9.83 -7.61
CA TYR A 18 -2.66 9.87 -8.22
C TYR A 18 -2.60 9.96 -9.75
N ASP A 19 -1.64 10.72 -10.30
CA ASP A 19 -1.46 10.84 -11.75
C ASP A 19 -1.13 9.50 -12.43
N LYS A 20 -0.46 8.60 -11.69
CA LYS A 20 -0.07 7.27 -12.18
C LYS A 20 -1.04 6.18 -11.72
N ASN A 21 -1.97 6.52 -10.82
CA ASN A 21 -2.83 5.57 -10.12
C ASN A 21 -2.05 4.44 -9.41
N LEU A 22 -0.87 4.77 -8.84
CA LEU A 22 0.03 3.81 -8.20
C LEU A 22 0.33 4.20 -6.74
N TRP A 23 0.64 3.19 -5.94
CA TRP A 23 1.25 3.34 -4.62
C TRP A 23 2.55 2.55 -4.52
N HIS A 24 3.43 2.98 -3.63
CA HIS A 24 4.66 2.28 -3.32
C HIS A 24 5.06 2.49 -1.86
N ASP A 25 5.44 1.40 -1.20
CA ASP A 25 6.05 1.37 0.12
C ASP A 25 7.55 1.09 -0.04
N PHE A 26 8.38 2.11 0.16
CA PHE A 26 9.84 2.01 0.09
C PHE A 26 10.43 1.19 1.24
N GLY A 27 9.65 0.96 2.29
CA GLY A 27 10.04 0.25 3.49
C GLY A 27 9.87 -1.26 3.42
N THR A 28 8.94 -1.76 2.59
CA THR A 28 8.80 -3.19 2.25
C THR A 28 9.22 -3.50 0.81
N GLY A 29 9.30 -2.48 -0.05
CA GLY A 29 9.51 -2.63 -1.48
C GLY A 29 8.23 -2.97 -2.26
N GLU A 30 7.08 -3.02 -1.59
CA GLU A 30 5.80 -3.32 -2.22
C GLU A 30 5.23 -2.12 -2.97
N GLY A 31 4.41 -2.39 -3.97
CA GLY A 31 3.68 -1.37 -4.70
C GLY A 31 2.69 -2.01 -5.66
N GLY A 32 1.77 -1.20 -6.15
CA GLY A 32 0.70 -1.68 -7.03
C GLY A 32 -0.24 -0.56 -7.45
N SER A 33 -1.36 -0.95 -8.04
CA SER A 33 -2.43 0.01 -8.33
C SER A 33 -3.06 0.48 -7.03
N ILE A 34 -3.53 1.73 -7.01
CA ILE A 34 -4.30 2.26 -5.86
C ILE A 34 -5.52 1.38 -5.55
N ILE A 35 -6.09 0.69 -6.55
CA ILE A 35 -7.21 -0.25 -6.34
C ILE A 35 -6.79 -1.47 -5.51
N ASP A 36 -5.57 -1.98 -5.73
CA ASP A 36 -5.03 -3.13 -5.00
C ASP A 36 -4.57 -2.76 -3.58
N LEU A 37 -4.46 -1.47 -3.28
CA LEU A 37 -4.09 -0.98 -1.95
C LEU A 37 -5.23 -1.21 -0.94
N VAL A 38 -6.48 -0.97 -1.34
CA VAL A 38 -7.65 -1.06 -0.46
C VAL A 38 -7.80 -2.46 0.18
N PRO A 39 -7.80 -3.57 -0.58
CA PRO A 39 -7.90 -4.91 0.04
C PRO A 39 -6.72 -5.22 0.96
N ARG A 40 -5.51 -4.74 0.63
CA ARG A 40 -4.32 -4.86 1.48
C ARG A 40 -4.46 -4.12 2.81
N MET A 41 -5.05 -2.93 2.82
CA MET A 41 -5.26 -2.12 4.03
C MET A 41 -6.32 -2.73 4.96
N GLU A 42 -7.35 -3.37 4.40
CA GLU A 42 -8.43 -4.01 5.17
C GLU A 42 -8.01 -5.34 5.81
N GLY A 43 -6.73 -5.75 5.68
CA GLY A 43 -6.24 -7.04 6.18
C GLY A 43 -6.83 -8.23 5.44
N CYS A 44 -7.52 -7.99 4.31
CA CYS A 44 -8.02 -9.02 3.44
C CYS A 44 -6.86 -9.43 2.54
N ALA A 45 -6.11 -10.44 2.98
CA ALA A 45 -5.15 -11.13 2.12
C ALA A 45 -5.88 -11.46 0.80
N GLU A 46 -5.27 -11.11 -0.35
CA GLU A 46 -5.72 -11.57 -1.67
C GLU A 46 -5.80 -13.10 -1.62
N GLY A 47 -7.01 -13.63 -1.37
CA GLY A 47 -7.16 -15.02 -0.91
C GLY A 47 -8.59 -15.51 -0.69
N GLU A 48 -9.62 -14.66 -0.83
CA GLU A 48 -11.02 -15.13 -0.93
C GLU A 48 -11.75 -14.38 -2.05
N ALA A 49 -11.34 -14.65 -3.29
CA ALA A 49 -12.27 -14.61 -4.42
C ALA A 49 -12.22 -16.00 -5.04
N VAL A 50 -13.17 -16.85 -4.66
CA VAL A 50 -13.44 -18.15 -5.29
C VAL A 50 -14.19 -17.95 -6.59
#